data_AF-A0A347ZUZ7-F1
#
_entry.id   AF-A0A347ZUZ7-F1
#
_cell.length_a   1.000
_cell.length_b   1.000
_cell.length_c   1.000
_cell.angle_alpha   90.00
_cell.angle_beta   90.00
_cell.angle_gamma   90.00
#
_symmetry.space_group_name_H-M   'P 1'
#
loop_
_entity.id
_entity.type
_entity.pdbx_description
1 polymer ?
#
loop_
_entity_poly.entity_id
_entity_poly.type
_entity_poly.pdbx_seq_one_letter_code
_entity_poly.pdbx_strand_id
1 'polypeptide(L)'
;MYISIDLMYNMLYINGMNEKTFKLFKSLVTAFLAVLMFLAILRAQLALAAIAGVAGILFLTIVRTTGSLVVDEREQTVREKAAQLTYLIFAPTLGLSALGLLVLSHDSNYFLESLGVIFAYLTLFQITLYTLSSFFIDRKFGGDGQEE
;
A
#
# COMPACT_ATOMS: atom_id res chain seq x y z
N MET A 1 5.83 -36.38 25.44
CA MET A 1 5.98 -35.87 24.06
C MET A 1 6.17 -34.36 24.19
N TYR A 2 7.41 -33.92 24.35
CA TYR A 2 7.75 -32.50 24.56
C TYR A 2 7.82 -31.82 23.20
N ILE A 3 6.81 -31.02 22.88
CA ILE A 3 6.94 -30.01 21.83
C ILE A 3 7.92 -28.98 22.41
N SER A 4 9.14 -28.95 21.86
CA SER A 4 10.22 -28.09 22.35
C SER A 4 9.75 -26.64 22.45
N ILE A 5 10.01 -26.02 23.60
CA ILE A 5 9.68 -24.62 23.92
C ILE A 5 10.28 -23.66 22.87
N ASP A 6 11.39 -24.03 22.23
CA ASP A 6 11.98 -23.34 21.08
C ASP A 6 11.04 -23.24 19.86
N LEU A 7 10.23 -24.26 19.58
CA LEU A 7 9.26 -24.23 18.48
C LEU A 7 8.08 -23.29 18.79
N MET A 8 7.77 -23.11 20.07
CA MET A 8 6.70 -22.22 20.56
C MET A 8 7.18 -20.75 20.59
N TYR A 9 8.46 -20.51 20.89
CA TYR A 9 9.08 -19.18 20.78
C TYR A 9 9.22 -18.72 19.33
N ASN A 10 9.53 -19.63 18.41
CA ASN A 10 9.66 -19.30 16.99
C ASN A 10 8.31 -19.09 16.27
N MET A 11 7.19 -19.50 16.89
CA MET A 11 5.82 -19.16 16.44
C MET A 11 5.26 -17.86 17.04
N LEU A 12 5.94 -17.28 18.03
CA LEU A 12 5.51 -16.05 18.74
C LEU A 12 6.12 -14.77 18.16
N TYR A 13 6.90 -14.91 17.07
CA TYR A 13 7.47 -13.82 16.28
C TYR A 13 6.80 -13.81 14.90
N ILE A 14 5.50 -13.49 14.83
CA ILE A 14 4.75 -13.46 13.57
C ILE A 14 4.22 -12.05 13.28
N ASN A 15 5.16 -11.33 12.69
CA ASN A 15 5.02 -10.37 11.58
C ASN A 15 4.67 -8.92 11.95
N GLY A 16 5.71 -8.18 12.34
CA GLY A 16 6.05 -6.99 11.56
C GLY A 16 6.51 -7.43 10.15
N MET A 17 6.03 -6.78 9.10
CA MET A 17 6.38 -7.14 7.72
C MET A 17 7.91 -7.16 7.57
N ASN A 18 8.47 -8.31 7.15
CA ASN A 18 9.90 -8.48 6.93
C ASN A 18 10.45 -7.27 6.16
N GLU A 19 11.55 -6.68 6.63
CA GLU A 19 12.13 -5.45 6.08
C GLU A 19 12.34 -5.53 4.55
N LYS A 20 12.64 -6.73 4.05
CA LYS A 20 12.75 -7.02 2.61
C LYS A 20 11.41 -6.87 1.88
N THR A 21 10.33 -7.43 2.43
CA THR A 21 8.97 -7.35 1.88
C THR A 21 8.45 -5.91 1.89
N PHE A 22 8.73 -5.15 2.95
CA PHE A 22 8.37 -3.74 3.03
C PHE A 22 9.10 -2.88 1.98
N LYS A 23 10.42 -3.09 1.84
CA LYS A 23 11.21 -2.43 0.79
C LYS A 23 10.70 -2.75 -0.61
N LEU A 24 10.34 -4.01 -0.86
CA LEU A 24 9.77 -4.45 -2.14
C LEU A 24 8.40 -3.81 -2.40
N PHE A 25 7.50 -3.81 -1.41
CA PHE A 25 6.20 -3.15 -1.51
C PHE A 25 6.33 -1.65 -1.81
N LYS A 26 7.20 -0.95 -1.08
CA LYS A 26 7.50 0.46 -1.32
C LYS A 26 8.01 0.70 -2.74
N SER A 27 8.95 -0.12 -3.21
CA SER A 27 9.48 -0.03 -4.57
C SER A 27 8.38 -0.24 -5.61
N LEU A 28 7.50 -1.21 -5.39
CA LEU A 28 6.41 -1.55 -6.30
C LEU A 28 5.37 -0.43 -6.39
N VAL A 29 4.93 0.12 -5.26
CA VAL A 29 3.98 1.26 -5.23
C VAL A 29 4.59 2.50 -5.88
N THR A 30 5.88 2.77 -5.64
CA THR A 30 6.56 3.92 -6.25
C THR A 30 6.66 3.77 -7.77
N ALA A 31 7.00 2.57 -8.26
CA ALA A 31 7.03 2.28 -9.69
C ALA A 31 5.64 2.42 -10.32
N PHE A 32 4.59 1.91 -9.67
CA PHE A 32 3.21 2.06 -10.12
C PHE A 32 2.80 3.53 -10.27
N LEU A 33 3.07 4.36 -9.26
CA LEU A 33 2.75 5.79 -9.30
C LEU A 33 3.51 6.52 -10.42
N ALA A 34 4.78 6.18 -10.64
CA ALA A 34 5.59 6.77 -11.70
C ALA A 34 5.01 6.44 -13.10
N VAL A 35 4.66 5.18 -13.35
CA VAL A 35 4.04 4.75 -14.61
C VAL A 35 2.68 5.42 -14.80
N LEU A 36 1.86 5.48 -13.74
CA LEU A 36 0.54 6.09 -13.80
C LEU A 36 0.62 7.59 -14.10
N MET A 37 1.56 8.30 -13.47
CA MET A 37 1.80 9.71 -13.72
C MET A 37 2.29 9.96 -15.15
N PHE A 38 3.18 9.10 -15.65
CA PHE A 38 3.64 9.16 -17.04
C PHE A 38 2.49 8.97 -18.04
N LEU A 39 1.63 7.95 -17.84
CA LEU A 39 0.45 7.72 -18.68
C LEU A 39 -0.56 8.86 -18.62
N ALA A 40 -0.78 9.44 -17.43
CA ALA A 40 -1.69 10.58 -17.26
C ALA A 40 -1.23 11.80 -18.04
N ILE A 41 0.08 12.08 -18.07
CA ILE A 41 0.67 13.16 -18.85
C ILE A 41 0.54 12.90 -20.35
N LEU A 42 0.85 11.68 -20.81
CA LEU A 42 0.73 11.31 -22.22
C LEU A 42 -0.69 11.46 -22.77
N ARG A 43 -1.71 11.23 -21.92
CA ARG A 43 -3.12 11.37 -22.27
C ARG A 43 -3.69 12.77 -21.99
N ALA A 44 -2.85 13.75 -21.65
CA ALA A 44 -3.25 15.11 -21.29
C ALA A 44 -4.28 15.20 -20.13
N GLN A 45 -4.37 14.16 -19.30
CA GLN A 45 -5.28 14.09 -18.16
C GLN A 45 -4.62 14.70 -16.92
N LEU A 46 -4.57 16.04 -16.88
CA LEU A 46 -3.90 16.80 -15.81
C LEU A 46 -4.47 16.50 -14.41
N ALA A 47 -5.79 16.26 -14.30
CA ALA A 47 -6.43 15.93 -13.03
C ALA A 47 -5.91 14.60 -12.45
N LEU A 48 -5.77 13.58 -13.29
CA LEU A 48 -5.25 12.28 -12.87
C LEU A 48 -3.78 12.39 -12.45
N ALA A 49 -2.97 13.14 -13.21
CA ALA A 49 -1.58 13.39 -12.88
C ALA A 49 -1.43 14.14 -11.54
N ALA A 50 -2.23 15.16 -11.30
CA ALA A 50 -2.21 15.94 -10.07
C ALA A 50 -2.57 15.07 -8.84
N ILE A 51 -3.65 14.29 -8.93
CA ILE A 51 -4.10 13.43 -7.82
C ILE A 51 -3.08 12.31 -7.57
N ALA A 52 -2.52 11.70 -8.63
CA ALA A 52 -1.45 10.71 -8.50
C ALA A 52 -0.20 11.30 -7.83
N GLY A 53 0.17 12.53 -8.19
CA GLY A 53 1.27 13.26 -7.56
C GLY A 53 1.04 13.50 -6.08
N VAL A 54 -0.14 14.00 -5.70
CA VAL A 54 -0.50 14.25 -4.29
C VAL A 54 -0.49 12.95 -3.49
N ALA A 55 -1.13 11.90 -4.00
CA ALA A 55 -1.16 10.59 -3.35
C ALA A 55 0.26 10.00 -3.19
N GLY A 56 1.12 10.17 -4.20
CA GLY A 56 2.50 9.71 -4.15
C GLY A 56 3.34 10.47 -3.12
N ILE A 57 3.19 11.79 -3.02
CA ILE A 57 3.86 12.60 -1.99
C ILE A 57 3.40 12.16 -0.60
N LEU A 58 2.09 11.98 -0.39
CA LEU A 58 1.55 11.50 0.88
C LEU A 58 2.12 10.12 1.26
N PHE A 59 2.11 9.18 0.33
CA PHE A 59 2.67 7.84 0.52
C PHE A 59 4.16 7.90 0.89
N LEU A 60 4.98 8.63 0.14
CA LEU A 60 6.42 8.72 0.39
C LEU A 60 6.75 9.41 1.71
N THR A 61 5.94 10.37 2.14
CA THR A 61 6.15 11.09 3.40
C THR A 61 5.86 10.18 4.59
N ILE A 62 4.76 9.43 4.56
CA ILE A 62 4.34 8.56 5.66
C ILE A 62 5.16 7.26 5.70
N VAL A 63 5.52 6.69 4.55
CA VAL A 63 6.36 5.47 4.50
C VAL A 63 7.79 5.72 5.00
N ARG A 64 8.22 6.99 5.12
CA ARG A 64 9.48 7.37 5.77
C ARG A 64 9.37 7.38 7.30
N THR A 65 8.18 7.58 7.86
CA THR A 65 7.95 7.70 9.31
C THR A 65 7.61 6.38 9.99
N THR A 66 7.10 5.38 9.25
CA THR A 66 6.82 4.05 9.80
C THR A 66 8.13 3.25 9.92
N GLY A 67 8.80 3.40 11.07
CA GLY A 67 9.90 2.53 11.50
C GLY A 67 9.39 1.15 11.89
N SER A 68 10.25 0.13 11.79
CA SER A 68 9.97 -1.27 12.12
C SER A 68 9.30 -1.43 13.48
N LEU A 69 7.97 -1.58 13.50
CA LEU A 69 7.23 -1.83 14.74
C LEU A 69 7.29 -3.32 15.07
N VAL A 70 7.88 -3.61 16.24
CA VAL A 70 7.66 -4.87 16.96
C VAL A 70 6.36 -4.68 17.73
N VAL A 71 5.28 -5.31 17.29
CA VAL A 71 3.94 -5.20 17.89
C VAL A 71 3.63 -6.50 18.63
N ASP A 72 3.31 -6.42 19.93
CA ASP A 72 2.89 -7.56 20.76
C ASP A 72 1.43 -7.96 20.45
N GLU A 73 1.16 -9.26 20.32
CA GLU A 73 0.39 -9.78 19.19
C GLU A 73 -1.08 -10.15 19.45
N ARG A 74 -1.62 -10.17 20.68
CA ARG A 74 -2.69 -11.16 20.92
C ARG A 74 -4.15 -10.81 20.56
N GLU A 75 -4.52 -9.59 20.23
CA GLU A 75 -5.91 -9.30 19.78
C GLU A 75 -6.05 -8.31 18.61
N GLN A 76 -5.07 -7.41 18.41
CA GLN A 76 -5.07 -6.45 17.29
C GLN A 76 -4.67 -7.06 15.94
N THR A 77 -3.89 -8.15 15.98
CA THR A 77 -3.31 -8.77 14.77
C THR A 77 -4.34 -9.32 13.80
N VAL A 78 -5.49 -9.85 14.23
CA VAL A 78 -6.42 -10.49 13.27
C VAL A 78 -7.08 -9.47 12.35
N ARG A 79 -7.52 -8.32 12.89
CA ARG A 79 -8.15 -7.25 12.10
C ARG A 79 -7.14 -6.51 11.24
N GLU A 80 -5.97 -6.23 11.78
CA GLU A 80 -4.89 -5.58 11.03
C GLU A 80 -4.33 -6.50 9.94
N LYS A 81 -4.14 -7.80 10.22
CA LYS A 81 -3.73 -8.79 9.20
C LYS A 81 -4.78 -8.95 8.12
N ALA A 82 -6.08 -8.96 8.46
CA ALA A 82 -7.16 -9.03 7.47
C ALA A 82 -7.21 -7.79 6.57
N ALA A 83 -7.06 -6.60 7.16
CA ALA A 83 -6.99 -5.35 6.41
C ALA A 83 -5.75 -5.31 5.51
N GLN A 84 -4.57 -5.67 6.03
CA GLN A 84 -3.32 -5.69 5.27
C GLN A 84 -3.37 -6.68 4.11
N LEU A 85 -3.92 -7.88 4.31
CA LEU A 85 -4.12 -8.86 3.24
C LEU A 85 -5.08 -8.35 2.17
N THR A 86 -6.15 -7.66 2.58
CA THR A 86 -7.11 -7.05 1.66
C THR A 86 -6.41 -6.00 0.79
N TYR A 87 -5.63 -5.10 1.38
CA TYR A 87 -4.84 -4.12 0.62
C TYR A 87 -3.82 -4.79 -0.30
N LEU A 88 -3.14 -5.82 0.17
CA LEU A 88 -2.12 -6.54 -0.61
C LEU A 88 -2.70 -7.26 -1.83
N ILE A 89 -3.98 -7.60 -1.83
CA ILE A 89 -4.68 -8.22 -2.96
C ILE A 89 -5.36 -7.17 -3.83
N PHE A 90 -6.16 -6.27 -3.25
CA PHE A 90 -6.97 -5.32 -3.99
C PHE A 90 -6.17 -4.20 -4.65
N ALA A 91 -5.14 -3.67 -3.98
CA ALA A 91 -4.33 -2.59 -4.55
C ALA A 91 -3.60 -3.00 -5.85
N PRO A 92 -2.87 -4.13 -5.91
CA PRO A 92 -2.23 -4.53 -7.16
C PRO A 92 -3.21 -5.01 -8.22
N THR A 93 -4.31 -5.68 -7.85
CA THR A 93 -5.31 -6.11 -8.85
C THR A 93 -6.02 -4.93 -9.50
N LEU A 94 -6.45 -3.93 -8.71
CA LEU A 94 -7.04 -2.69 -9.25
C LEU A 94 -6.00 -1.87 -10.00
N GLY A 95 -4.78 -1.74 -9.49
CA GLY A 95 -3.71 -0.99 -10.13
C GLY A 95 -3.28 -1.58 -11.47
N LEU A 96 -3.05 -2.90 -11.54
CA LEU A 96 -2.74 -3.58 -12.79
C LEU A 96 -3.91 -3.52 -13.77
N SER A 97 -5.15 -3.65 -13.29
CA SER A 97 -6.34 -3.49 -14.14
C SER A 97 -6.44 -2.08 -14.71
N ALA A 98 -6.16 -1.05 -13.90
CA ALA A 98 -6.14 0.35 -14.33
C ALA A 98 -5.09 0.56 -15.44
N LEU A 99 -3.85 0.11 -15.22
CA LEU A 99 -2.79 0.21 -16.21
C LEU A 99 -3.12 -0.58 -17.47
N GLY A 100 -3.64 -1.81 -17.34
CA GLY A 100 -4.04 -2.65 -18.47
C GLY A 100 -5.11 -1.97 -19.32
N LEU A 101 -6.14 -1.41 -18.70
CA LEU A 101 -7.20 -0.67 -19.41
C LEU A 101 -6.69 0.63 -20.03
N LEU A 102 -5.81 1.37 -19.33
CA LEU A 102 -5.18 2.59 -19.85
C LEU A 102 -4.20 2.32 -20.99
N VAL A 103 -3.59 1.13 -21.07
CA VAL A 103 -2.72 0.77 -22.20
C VAL A 103 -3.55 0.21 -23.36
N LEU A 104 -4.58 -0.60 -23.07
CA LEU A 104 -5.43 -1.25 -24.07
C LEU A 104 -6.43 -0.29 -24.73
N SER A 105 -6.75 0.84 -24.09
CA SER A 105 -7.57 1.92 -24.67
C SER A 105 -6.80 2.67 -25.77
N HIS A 106 -6.58 2.02 -26.91
CA HIS A 106 -6.00 2.66 -28.09
C HIS A 106 -7.05 3.46 -28.86
N ASP A 107 -6.64 4.65 -29.31
CA ASP A 107 -7.18 5.62 -30.29
C ASP A 107 -8.68 5.96 -30.38
N SER A 108 -9.61 5.28 -29.70
CA SER A 108 -11.05 5.66 -29.78
C SER A 108 -11.96 5.01 -28.74
N ASN A 109 -11.43 4.14 -27.88
CA ASN A 109 -12.22 3.44 -26.88
C ASN A 109 -12.38 4.26 -25.59
N TYR A 110 -13.16 5.34 -25.66
CA TYR A 110 -13.48 6.24 -24.54
C TYR A 110 -14.03 5.49 -23.31
N PHE A 111 -14.73 4.38 -23.53
CA PHE A 111 -15.26 3.55 -22.45
C PHE A 111 -14.15 2.85 -21.65
N LEU A 112 -13.20 2.18 -22.33
CA LEU A 112 -12.06 1.52 -21.65
C LEU A 112 -11.16 2.54 -20.96
N GLU A 113 -10.94 3.69 -21.58
CA GLU A 113 -10.15 4.76 -20.99
C GLU A 113 -10.81 5.26 -19.70
N SER A 114 -12.11 5.58 -19.74
CA SER A 114 -12.87 6.02 -18.56
C SER A 114 -12.83 4.98 -17.45
N LEU A 115 -12.97 3.70 -17.79
CA LEU A 115 -12.90 2.60 -16.81
C LEU A 115 -11.50 2.47 -16.19
N GLY A 116 -10.46 2.62 -17.00
CA GLY A 116 -9.07 2.64 -16.53
C GLY A 116 -8.78 3.81 -15.59
N VAL A 117 -9.32 4.99 -15.89
CA VAL A 117 -9.22 6.18 -15.02
C VAL A 117 -9.98 5.97 -13.69
N ILE A 118 -11.17 5.38 -13.72
CA ILE A 118 -11.92 5.07 -12.49
C ILE A 118 -11.13 4.09 -11.62
N PHE A 119 -10.57 3.04 -12.20
CA PHE A 119 -9.74 2.08 -11.46
C PHE A 119 -8.45 2.71 -10.93
N ALA A 120 -7.85 3.64 -11.68
CA ALA A 120 -6.71 4.42 -11.22
C ALA A 120 -7.07 5.23 -9.96
N TYR A 121 -8.19 5.96 -9.98
CA TYR A 121 -8.65 6.71 -8.81
C TYR A 121 -8.97 5.81 -7.61
N LEU A 122 -9.63 4.68 -7.82
CA LEU A 122 -9.89 3.71 -6.74
C LEU A 122 -8.59 3.17 -6.13
N THR A 123 -7.58 2.91 -6.96
CA THR A 123 -6.26 2.45 -6.50
C THR A 123 -5.55 3.54 -5.70
N LEU A 124 -5.55 4.78 -6.18
CA LEU A 124 -4.98 5.92 -5.44
C LEU A 124 -5.70 6.15 -4.11
N PHE A 125 -7.02 6.00 -4.09
CA PHE A 125 -7.82 6.09 -2.88
C PHE A 125 -7.47 4.97 -1.88
N GLN A 126 -7.34 3.73 -2.34
CA GLN A 126 -6.87 2.60 -1.52
C GLN A 126 -5.47 2.85 -0.94
N ILE A 127 -4.51 3.28 -1.75
CA ILE A 127 -3.16 3.62 -1.27
C ILE A 127 -3.23 4.72 -0.20
N THR A 128 -4.04 5.75 -0.44
CA THR A 128 -4.23 6.85 0.51
C THR A 128 -4.83 6.37 1.82
N LEU A 129 -5.88 5.54 1.79
CA LEU A 129 -6.50 4.97 2.99
C LEU A 129 -5.54 4.06 3.75
N TYR A 130 -4.78 3.21 3.07
CA TYR A 130 -3.77 2.37 3.70
C TYR A 130 -2.74 3.24 4.44
N THR A 131 -2.23 4.26 3.75
CA THR A 131 -1.23 5.18 4.28
C THR A 131 -1.76 5.98 5.47
N LEU A 132 -3.01 6.44 5.39
CA LEU A 132 -3.64 7.19 6.47
C LEU A 132 -3.93 6.29 7.67
N SER A 133 -4.36 5.04 7.43
CA SER A 133 -4.59 4.05 8.46
C SER A 133 -3.30 3.71 9.19
N SER A 134 -2.20 3.48 8.48
CA SER A 134 -0.90 3.20 9.12
C SER A 134 -0.43 4.40 9.93
N PHE A 135 -0.56 5.62 9.41
CA PHE A 135 -0.17 6.84 10.15
C PHE A 135 -0.97 7.04 11.46
N PHE A 136 -2.29 6.84 11.43
CA PHE A 136 -3.14 7.02 12.61
C PHE A 136 -2.98 5.92 13.64
N ILE A 137 -2.75 4.68 13.20
CA ILE A 137 -2.52 3.54 14.10
C ILE A 137 -1.12 3.66 14.74
N ASP A 138 -0.08 3.99 13.96
CA ASP A 138 1.28 4.23 14.46
C ASP A 138 1.28 5.30 15.56
N ARG A 139 0.57 6.42 15.36
CA ARG A 139 0.59 7.53 16.33
C ARG A 139 -0.21 7.27 17.61
N LYS A 140 -1.16 6.33 17.60
CA LYS A 140 -2.04 6.05 18.75
C LYS A 140 -1.54 4.89 19.61
N PHE A 141 -0.76 3.97 19.03
CA PHE A 141 -0.26 2.77 19.71
C PHE A 141 1.27 2.63 19.71
N GLY A 142 1.99 3.47 18.96
CA GLY A 142 3.43 3.66 19.09
C GLY A 142 3.71 4.43 20.38
N GLY A 143 3.80 3.69 21.49
CA GLY A 143 4.23 4.25 22.77
C GLY A 143 5.49 5.08 22.58
N ASP A 144 5.48 6.25 23.22
CA ASP A 144 6.67 7.05 23.49
C ASP A 144 7.64 6.17 24.27
N GLY A 145 8.46 5.41 23.53
CA GLY A 145 9.59 4.66 24.06
C GLY A 145 10.72 5.62 24.39
N GLN A 146 10.46 6.57 25.29
CA GLN A 146 11.49 7.07 26.19
C GLN A 146 11.70 6.00 27.25
N GLU A 147 12.48 4.97 26.90
CA GLU A 147 13.26 4.26 27.91
C GLU A 147 14.74 4.42 27.54
N GLU A 148 15.38 5.24 28.37
CA GLU A 148 16.80 5.63 28.50
C GLU A 148 17.30 6.85 27.70
#